data_AF-A0A430Q910-F1
#
_entry.id   AF-A0A430Q910-F1
#
_cell.length_a   1.000
_cell.length_b   1.000
_cell.length_c   1.000
_cell.angle_alpha   90.00
_cell.angle_beta   90.00
_cell.angle_gamma   90.00
#
_symmetry.space_group_name_H-M   'P 1'
#
loop_
_entity.id
_entity.type
_entity.pdbx_description
1 polymer ?
#
loop_
_entity_poly.entity_id
_entity_poly.type
_entity_poly.pdbx_seq_one_letter_code
_entity_poly.pdbx_strand_id
1 'polypeptide(L)'
;MVQQVNVTLNRQCESSLTPSSSSAAINSNQSLDSNQCGICYCRPLWCLECLARWFASRQTNMRCPPTQWLSGRVPCPTCRTYFCARDVSRLIISHRQLD
;
A
#
# COMPACT_ATOMS: atom_id res chain seq x y z
N MET A 1 4.63 -26.23 4.55
CA MET A 1 4.69 -25.57 3.23
C MET A 1 5.19 -24.15 3.42
N VAL A 2 6.47 -23.87 3.14
CA VAL A 2 7.00 -22.50 3.21
C VAL A 2 6.57 -21.80 1.94
N GLN A 3 5.63 -20.85 2.03
CA GLN A 3 5.25 -20.04 0.88
C GLN A 3 6.41 -19.11 0.50
N GLN A 4 6.75 -19.10 -0.80
CA GLN A 4 7.83 -18.27 -1.32
C GLN A 4 7.49 -16.77 -1.18
N VAL A 5 8.47 -15.97 -0.80
CA VAL A 5 8.36 -14.51 -0.79
C VAL A 5 8.34 -14.00 -2.23
N ASN A 6 7.25 -13.36 -2.63
CA ASN A 6 7.06 -12.94 -4.03
C ASN A 6 6.29 -11.62 -4.21
N VAL A 7 6.13 -10.83 -3.14
CA VAL A 7 5.41 -9.55 -3.21
C VAL A 7 6.15 -8.43 -2.48
N THR A 8 6.11 -7.23 -3.03
CA THR A 8 6.60 -5.98 -2.42
C THR A 8 5.56 -4.87 -2.51
N LEU A 9 5.70 -3.86 -1.66
CA LEU A 9 4.86 -2.67 -1.62
C LEU A 9 5.64 -1.50 -2.21
N ASN A 10 5.21 -1.05 -3.40
CA ASN A 10 5.77 0.09 -4.10
C ASN A 10 4.68 1.15 -4.23
N ARG A 11 4.92 2.36 -3.71
CA ARG A 11 3.93 3.44 -3.80
C ARG A 11 3.67 3.78 -5.27
N GLN A 12 2.50 3.44 -5.78
CA GLN A 12 2.05 3.73 -7.16
C GLN A 12 0.97 4.82 -7.20
N CYS A 13 0.28 5.05 -6.08
CA CYS A 13 -0.70 6.12 -5.98
C CYS A 13 -0.01 7.43 -5.60
N GLU A 14 0.31 8.24 -6.61
CA GLU A 14 0.57 9.66 -6.41
C GLU A 14 -0.77 10.35 -6.29
N SER A 15 -1.07 10.96 -5.14
CA SER A 15 -2.07 12.03 -5.18
C SER A 15 -1.43 13.14 -5.98
N SER A 16 -2.07 13.47 -7.10
CA SER A 16 -1.76 14.68 -7.82
C SER A 16 -1.97 15.85 -6.86
N LEU A 17 -0.92 16.31 -6.20
CA LEU A 17 -0.80 17.72 -5.85
C LEU A 17 -0.73 18.43 -7.19
N THR A 18 -1.88 18.74 -7.79
CA THR A 18 -1.94 19.72 -8.87
C THR A 18 -1.65 21.08 -8.23
N PRO A 19 -0.55 21.78 -8.57
CA PRO A 19 -0.43 23.20 -8.25
C PRO A 19 -1.29 23.96 -9.27
N SER A 20 -2.61 23.77 -9.23
CA SER A 20 -3.55 24.65 -9.94
C SER A 20 -4.03 25.71 -8.95
N SER A 21 -3.17 26.72 -8.79
CA SER A 21 -3.53 28.12 -8.67
C SER A 21 -4.74 28.46 -7.79
N SER A 22 -4.52 28.67 -6.48
CA SER A 22 -4.79 29.95 -5.82
C SER A 22 -4.50 29.87 -4.31
N SER A 23 -3.81 30.91 -3.85
CA SER A 23 -3.45 31.23 -2.47
C SER A 23 -4.55 30.96 -1.43
N ALA A 24 -4.27 30.07 -0.49
CA ALA A 24 -4.72 30.19 0.89
C ALA A 24 -3.77 29.42 1.81
N ALA A 25 -2.83 30.14 2.43
CA ALA A 25 -2.24 29.68 3.68
C ALA A 25 -3.37 29.59 4.72
N ILE A 26 -3.75 28.38 5.12
CA ILE A 26 -4.68 28.16 6.22
C ILE A 26 -4.18 27.00 7.09
N ASN A 27 -3.56 27.43 8.19
CA ASN A 27 -3.61 26.89 9.53
C ASN A 27 -3.37 25.38 9.75
N SER A 28 -2.20 25.11 10.35
CA SER A 28 -1.86 23.91 11.12
C SER A 28 -3.02 23.49 12.03
N ASN A 29 -3.81 22.50 11.63
CA ASN A 29 -4.60 21.57 12.48
C ASN A 29 -5.48 20.69 11.59
N GLN A 30 -4.89 19.99 10.61
CA GLN A 30 -5.57 18.91 9.90
C GLN A 30 -4.83 17.63 10.25
N SER A 31 -5.48 16.82 11.09
CA SER A 31 -5.17 15.42 11.36
C SER A 31 -4.67 14.75 10.09
N LEU A 32 -3.41 14.28 10.13
CA LEU A 32 -2.73 13.56 9.05
C LEU A 32 -3.71 12.72 8.22
N ASP A 33 -3.94 13.19 6.99
CA ASP A 33 -4.72 12.54 5.96
C ASP A 33 -4.48 11.03 5.93
N SER A 34 -5.45 10.26 6.45
CA SER A 34 -5.53 8.80 6.27
C SER A 34 -5.86 8.41 4.82
N ASN A 35 -5.76 9.35 3.89
CA ASN A 35 -6.13 9.23 2.48
C ASN A 35 -4.94 8.95 1.55
N GLN A 36 -3.70 8.90 2.06
CA GLN A 36 -2.52 8.71 1.23
C GLN A 36 -1.78 7.41 1.48
N CYS A 37 -1.33 6.76 0.39
CA CYS A 37 -0.39 5.66 0.49
C CYS A 37 1.02 6.18 0.77
N GLY A 38 1.65 5.64 1.81
CA GLY A 38 3.01 5.98 2.20
C GLY A 38 4.07 5.16 1.44
N ILE A 39 5.34 5.54 1.59
CA ILE A 39 6.46 4.73 1.08
C ILE A 39 6.74 3.61 2.09
N CYS A 40 6.91 2.38 1.60
CA CYS A 40 7.29 1.23 2.40
C CYS A 40 8.76 0.88 2.15
N TYR A 41 9.59 0.85 3.20
CA TYR A 41 11.00 0.46 3.14
C TYR A 41 11.24 -0.96 3.70
N CYS A 42 10.17 -1.71 3.96
CA CYS A 42 10.32 -3.07 4.48
C CYS A 42 10.92 -3.99 3.42
N ARG A 43 11.76 -4.93 3.87
CA ARG A 43 12.13 -6.05 3.01
C ARG A 43 10.87 -6.88 2.69
N PRO A 44 10.76 -7.41 1.46
CA PRO A 44 9.72 -8.36 1.13
C PRO A 44 9.78 -9.58 2.05
N LEU A 45 8.67 -9.91 2.69
CA LEU A 45 8.57 -11.02 3.64
C LEU A 45 7.35 -11.92 3.38
N TRP A 46 6.44 -11.47 2.52
CA TRP A 46 5.15 -12.09 2.31
C TRP A 46 5.07 -12.65 0.88
N CYS A 47 4.20 -13.63 0.68
CA CYS A 47 3.72 -13.97 -0.66
C CYS A 47 2.48 -13.13 -0.99
N LEU A 48 2.11 -13.08 -2.27
CA LEU A 48 0.94 -12.36 -2.77
C LEU A 48 -0.35 -12.79 -2.05
N GLU A 49 -0.56 -14.10 -1.88
CA GLU A 49 -1.74 -14.64 -1.20
C GLU A 49 -1.82 -14.22 0.26
N CYS A 50 -0.69 -14.28 0.99
CA CYS A 50 -0.66 -13.89 2.40
C CYS A 50 -0.92 -12.39 2.57
N LEU A 51 -0.36 -11.56 1.70
CA LEU A 51 -0.62 -10.12 1.72
C LEU A 51 -2.07 -9.80 1.32
N ALA A 52 -2.65 -10.54 0.37
CA ALA A 52 -4.06 -10.38 -0.01
C ALA A 52 -5.02 -10.77 1.12
N ARG A 53 -4.74 -11.87 1.83
CA ARG A 53 -5.51 -12.29 3.02
C ARG A 53 -5.42 -11.24 4.14
N TRP A 54 -4.23 -10.68 4.35
CA TRP A 54 -4.06 -9.56 5.28
C TRP A 54 -4.91 -8.36 4.90
N PHE A 55 -4.88 -7.96 3.62
CA PHE A 55 -5.66 -6.84 3.10
C PHE A 55 -7.17 -7.06 3.33
N ALA A 56 -7.70 -8.20 2.89
CA ALA A 56 -9.13 -8.53 3.03
C ALA A 56 -9.57 -8.59 4.50
N SER A 57 -8.74 -9.16 5.38
CA SER A 57 -9.01 -9.20 6.83
C SER A 57 -9.13 -7.78 7.40
N ARG A 58 -8.22 -6.87 7.04
CA ARG A 58 -8.26 -5.48 7.52
C ARG A 58 -9.48 -4.72 6.99
N GLN A 59 -9.81 -4.87 5.71
CA GLN A 59 -11.02 -4.26 5.12
C GLN A 59 -12.30 -4.73 5.82
N THR A 60 -12.39 -6.04 6.10
CA THR A 60 -13.53 -6.64 6.81
C THR A 60 -13.64 -6.11 8.24
N ASN A 61 -12.51 -6.04 8.96
CA ASN A 61 -12.48 -5.47 10.31
C ASN A 61 -12.89 -3.99 10.35
N MET A 62 -12.56 -3.23 9.30
CA MET A 62 -12.96 -1.83 9.12
C MET A 62 -14.41 -1.68 8.64
N ARG A 63 -15.16 -2.78 8.47
CA ARG A 63 -16.54 -2.82 7.96
C ARG A 63 -16.68 -2.15 6.59
N CYS A 64 -15.62 -2.19 5.79
CA CYS A 64 -15.63 -1.66 4.42
C CYS A 64 -16.35 -2.65 3.50
N PRO A 65 -17.39 -2.23 2.75
CA PRO A 65 -18.09 -3.11 1.82
C PRO A 65 -17.14 -3.55 0.69
N PRO A 66 -17.28 -4.79 0.18
CA PRO A 66 -16.43 -5.33 -0.90
C PRO A 66 -16.34 -4.43 -2.14
N THR A 67 -17.42 -3.69 -2.44
CA THR A 67 -17.48 -2.72 -3.54
C THR A 67 -16.47 -1.57 -3.41
N GLN A 68 -15.98 -1.30 -2.20
CA GLN A 68 -15.04 -0.23 -1.90
C GLN A 68 -13.62 -0.73 -1.59
N TRP A 69 -13.36 -2.05 -1.61
CA TRP A 69 -12.06 -2.61 -1.24
C TRP A 69 -10.90 -2.11 -2.11
N LEU A 70 -11.14 -1.88 -3.40
CA LEU A 70 -10.11 -1.38 -4.32
C LEU A 70 -9.67 0.06 -4.00
N SER A 71 -10.56 0.86 -3.41
CA SER A 71 -10.27 2.24 -2.98
C SER A 71 -9.80 2.32 -1.53
N GLY A 72 -10.02 1.25 -0.75
CA GLY A 72 -9.62 1.20 0.65
C GLY A 72 -8.10 1.03 0.83
N ARG A 73 -7.63 1.42 2.01
CA ARG A 73 -6.22 1.38 2.41
C ARG A 73 -6.08 0.64 3.72
N VAL A 74 -4.97 -0.07 3.87
CA VAL A 74 -4.68 -0.84 5.08
C VAL A 74 -3.21 -0.63 5.48
N PRO A 75 -2.87 -0.78 6.76
CA PRO A 75 -1.48 -0.67 7.19
C PRO A 75 -0.65 -1.88 6.73
N CYS A 76 0.60 -1.63 6.32
CA CYS A 76 1.61 -2.66 6.10
C CYS A 76 1.73 -3.52 7.38
N PRO A 77 1.73 -4.87 7.28
CA PRO A 77 1.81 -5.74 8.45
C PRO A 77 3.11 -5.56 9.25
N THR A 78 4.16 -5.00 8.63
CA THR A 78 5.47 -4.82 9.25
C THR A 78 5.67 -3.39 9.77
N CYS A 79 5.65 -2.37 8.91
CA CYS A 79 5.95 -0.98 9.31
C CYS A 79 4.72 -0.09 9.50
N ARG A 80 3.50 -0.61 9.31
CA ARG A 80 2.22 0.12 9.43
C ARG A 80 2.01 1.30 8.47
N THR A 81 2.93 1.57 7.54
CA THR A 81 2.69 2.53 6.45
C THR A 81 1.44 2.10 5.68
N TYR A 82 0.54 3.04 5.38
CA TYR A 82 -0.69 2.71 4.64
C TYR A 82 -0.37 2.44 3.18
N PHE A 83 -1.01 1.41 2.63
CA PHE A 83 -0.95 1.05 1.21
C PHE A 83 -2.34 0.68 0.69
N CYS A 84 -2.51 0.76 -0.63
CA CYS A 84 -3.70 0.32 -1.34
C CYS A 84 -3.39 -0.88 -2.24
N ALA A 85 -4.42 -1.50 -2.82
CA ALA A 85 -4.24 -2.65 -3.71
C ALA A 85 -3.28 -2.38 -4.88
N ARG A 86 -3.20 -1.13 -5.36
CA ARG A 86 -2.31 -0.73 -6.46
C ARG A 86 -0.83 -0.69 -6.08
N ASP A 87 -0.51 -0.52 -4.79
CA ASP A 87 0.89 -0.50 -4.35
C ASP A 87 1.50 -1.92 -4.29
N VAL A 88 0.67 -2.95 -4.44
CA VAL A 88 1.09 -4.35 -4.38
C VAL A 88 1.70 -4.76 -5.72
N SER A 89 2.96 -5.17 -5.71
CA SER A 89 3.68 -5.59 -6.93
C SER A 89 4.42 -6.91 -6.69
N ARG A 90 4.47 -7.77 -7.71
CA ARG A 90 5.24 -9.01 -7.65
C ARG A 90 6.73 -8.71 -7.66
N LEU A 91 7.49 -9.48 -6.89
CA LEU A 91 8.95 -9.46 -6.99
C LEU A 91 9.37 -10.07 -8.32
N ILE A 92 10.10 -9.29 -9.11
CA ILE A 92 10.80 -9.79 -10.28
C ILE A 92 12.18 -10.22 -9.81
N ILE A 93 12.36 -11.52 -9.58
CA ILE A 93 13.67 -12.10 -9.33
C ILE A 93 14.23 -12.46 -10.70
N SER A 94 15.01 -11.55 -11.29
CA SER A 94 15.79 -11.88 -12.48
C SER A 94 16.89 -12.85 -12.06
N HIS A 95 16.70 -14.15 -12.34
CA HIS A 95 17.80 -15.10 -12.35
C HIS A 95 18.75 -14.68 -13.49
N ARG A 96 19.73 -13.81 -13.21
CA ARG A 96 20.92 -13.75 -14.06
C ARG A 96 21.63 -15.09 -13.82
N GLN A 97 21.40 -16.04 -14.72
CA GLN A 97 22.33 -17.14 -14.88
C GLN A 97 23.70 -16.52 -15.13
N LEU A 98 24.60 -16.71 -14.16
CA LEU A 98 26.02 -16.71 -14.41
C LEU A 98 26.30 -18.07 -15.04
N ASP A 99 26.34 -18.10 -16.37
CA ASP A 99 27.07 -19.08 -17.16
C ASP A 99 28.13 -18.31 -17.96
#